data_AF-W4LSE7-F1
#
_entry.id   AF-W4LSE7-F1
#
_cell.length_a   1.000
_cell.length_b   1.000
_cell.length_c   1.000
_cell.angle_alpha   90.00
_cell.angle_beta   90.00
_cell.angle_gamma   90.00
#
_symmetry.space_group_name_H-M   'P 1'
#
loop_
_entity.id
_entity.type
_entity.pdbx_description
1 polymer ?
#
loop_
_entity_poly.entity_id
_entity_poly.type
_entity_poly.pdbx_seq_one_letter_code
_entity_poly.pdbx_strand_id
1 'polypeptide(L)' 'MKVTAEAVLTQCRDQMASYKKPKYIKFVEQLPRNVNGKVLKTELRQRAVSDIKGSAL' A
#
# COMPACT_ATOMS: atom_id res chain seq x y z
N MET A 1 5.15 18.47 7.72
CA MET A 1 4.77 18.13 6.33
C MET A 1 4.15 16.73 6.36
N LYS A 2 2.87 16.55 5.99
CA LYS A 2 2.15 15.26 6.10
C LYS A 2 1.93 14.70 4.70
N VAL A 3 2.31 13.45 4.47
CA VAL A 3 2.13 12.78 3.17
C VAL A 3 0.69 12.25 3.09
N THR A 4 -0.04 12.61 2.03
CA THR A 4 -1.40 12.10 1.76
C THR A 4 -1.37 11.03 0.69
N ALA A 5 -2.39 10.17 0.65
CA ALA A 5 -2.52 9.14 -0.37
C ALA A 5 -2.63 9.75 -1.78
N GLU A 6 -3.37 10.85 -1.91
CA GLU A 6 -3.53 11.59 -3.16
C GLU A 6 -2.21 12.14 -3.68
N ALA A 7 -1.38 12.72 -2.81
CA ALA A 7 -0.06 13.23 -3.19
C ALA A 7 0.84 12.10 -3.73
N VAL A 8 0.82 10.93 -3.08
CA VAL A 8 1.59 9.77 -3.55
C VAL A 8 1.05 9.26 -4.88
N LEU A 9 -0.28 9.18 -5.05
CA LEU A 9 -0.89 8.76 -6.31
C LEU A 9 -0.58 9.71 -7.46
N THR A 10 -0.63 11.03 -7.23
CA THR A 10 -0.25 12.04 -8.23
C THR A 10 1.20 11.86 -8.66
N GLN A 11 2.12 11.71 -7.71
CA GLN A 11 3.52 11.46 -8.04
C GLN A 11 3.71 10.17 -8.86
N CYS A 12 3.02 9.09 -8.49
CA CYS A 12 3.04 7.84 -9.26
C CYS A 12 2.40 8.00 -10.65
N ARG A 13 1.41 8.89 -10.81
CA ARG A 13 0.79 9.15 -12.12
C ARG A 13 1.75 9.81 -13.09
N ASP A 14 2.59 10.70 -12.59
CA ASP A 14 3.52 11.49 -13.39
C ASP A 14 4.79 10.70 -13.72
N GLN A 15 5.26 9.85 -12.80
CA GLN A 15 6.53 9.12 -12.95
C GLN A 15 6.40 7.68 -13.44
N MET A 16 5.19 7.14 -13.59
CA MET A 16 5.00 5.73 -13.96
C MET A 16 4.02 5.54 -15.12
N ALA A 17 4.27 4.51 -15.92
CA ALA A 17 3.32 4.05 -16.93
C ALA A 17 1.99 3.63 -16.29
N SER A 18 0.88 3.87 -16.99
CA SER A 18 -0.50 3.72 -16.47
C SER A 18 -0.79 2.37 -15.82
N TYR A 19 -0.23 1.27 -16.34
CA TYR A 19 -0.47 -0.09 -15.82
C TYR A 19 0.32 -0.42 -14.54
N LYS A 20 1.37 0.36 -14.20
CA LYS A 20 2.16 0.15 -12.97
C LYS A 20 1.62 0.95 -11.78
N LYS A 21 0.70 1.87 -12.02
CA LYS A 21 0.18 2.78 -10.99
C LYS A 21 -0.59 1.97 -9.94
N PRO A 22 -0.31 2.18 -8.64
CA PRO A 22 -1.07 1.51 -7.60
C PRO A 22 -2.53 2.00 -7.61
N LYS A 23 -3.47 1.08 -7.37
CA LYS A 23 -4.91 1.40 -7.30
C LYS A 23 -5.33 1.88 -5.91
N TYR A 24 -4.64 1.43 -4.87
CA TYR A 24 -4.95 1.70 -3.48
C TYR A 24 -3.67 2.04 -2.73
N ILE A 25 -3.76 2.97 -1.78
CA ILE A 25 -2.68 3.32 -0.85
C ILE A 25 -3.24 3.21 0.55
N LYS A 26 -2.57 2.43 1.39
CA LYS A 26 -2.87 2.33 2.81
C LYS A 26 -1.62 2.64 3.61
N PHE A 27 -1.73 3.63 4.48
CA PHE A 27 -0.70 3.90 5.48
C PHE A 27 -0.89 2.93 6.65
N VAL A 28 0.21 2.37 7.13
CA VAL A 28 0.25 1.48 8.29
C VAL A 28 1.29 2.03 9.25
N GLU A 29 1.05 1.87 10.55
CA GLU A 29 2.00 2.31 11.57
C GLU A 29 3.30 1.50 11.50
N GLN A 30 3.19 0.21 11.21
CA GLN A 30 4.34 -0.68 11.09
C GLN A 30 4.14 -1.75 10.01
N LEU A 31 5.22 -2.06 9.29
CA LEU A 31 5.26 -3.19 8.38
C LEU A 31 5.47 -4.49 9.15
N PRO A 32 4.73 -5.57 8.82
CA PRO A 32 4.99 -6.88 9.41
C PRO A 32 6.37 -7.36 8.97
N ARG A 33 7.18 -7.78 9.94
CA ARG A 33 8.55 -8.21 9.72
C ARG A 33 8.81 -9.53 10.44
N ASN A 34 9.70 -10.34 9.89
CA ASN A 34 10.20 -11.53 10.58
C ASN A 34 11.25 -11.16 11.65
N VAL A 35 11.73 -12.15 12.38
CA VAL A 35 12.79 -12.00 13.40
C VAL A 35 14.08 -11.35 12.87
N ASN A 36 14.36 -11.50 11.58
CA ASN A 36 15.52 -10.89 10.91
C ASN A 36 15.19 -9.51 10.30
N GLY A 37 14.03 -8.93 10.62
CA GLY A 37 13.60 -7.61 10.16
C GLY A 37 13.11 -7.53 8.71
N LYS A 38 13.03 -8.66 7.98
CA LYS A 38 12.55 -8.70 6.59
C LYS A 38 11.04 -8.57 6.54
N VAL A 39 10.53 -7.76 5.61
CA VAL A 39 9.09 -7.53 5.42
C VAL A 39 8.39 -8.80 4.96
N LEU A 40 7.33 -9.18 5.67
CA LEU A 40 6.48 -10.33 5.35
C LEU A 40 5.44 -9.97 4.29
N LYS A 41 5.84 -10.09 3.02
CA LYS A 41 4.95 -9.80 1.88
C LYS A 41 3.69 -10.69 1.85
N THR A 42 3.80 -11.93 2.33
CA THR A 42 2.65 -12.86 2.39
C THR A 42 1.53 -12.29 3.28
N GLU A 43 1.88 -11.81 4.45
CA GLU A 43 0.94 -11.20 5.38
C GLU A 43 0.40 -9.87 4.82
N LEU A 44 1.24 -9.04 4.21
CA LEU A 44 0.79 -7.81 3.56
C LEU A 44 -0.24 -8.07 2.45
N ARG A 45 -0.10 -9.16 1.67
CA ARG A 45 -1.10 -9.54 0.66
C ARG A 45 -2.42 -9.94 1.30
N GLN A 46 -2.40 -10.72 2.38
CA GLN A 46 -3.61 -11.11 3.11
C GLN A 46 -4.32 -9.88 3.70
N ARG A 47 -3.56 -8.99 4.36
CA ARG A 47 -4.08 -7.71 4.87
C ARG A 47 -4.70 -6.87 3.75
N ALA A 48 -4.00 -6.72 2.62
CA ALA A 48 -4.52 -5.98 1.47
C ALA A 48 -5.82 -6.57 0.90
N VAL A 49 -5.93 -7.90 0.80
CA VAL A 49 -7.17 -8.56 0.35
C VAL A 49 -8.31 -8.29 1.34
N SER A 50 -8.06 -8.38 2.64
CA SER A 50 -9.04 -8.07 3.68
C SER A 50 -9.47 -6.60 3.64
N ASP A 51 -8.52 -5.68 3.48
CA ASP A 51 -8.76 -4.24 3.45
C ASP A 51 -9.60 -3.82 2.24
N ILE A 52 -9.28 -4.37 1.06
CA ILE A 52 -10.00 -4.08 -0.18
C ILE A 52 -11.43 -4.64 -0.10
N LYS A 53 -11.59 -5.88 0.41
CA LYS A 53 -12.91 -6.52 0.57
C LYS A 53 -13.77 -5.86 1.65
N GLY A 54 -13.15 -5.37 2.73
CA GLY A 54 -13.84 -4.70 3.84
C GLY A 54 -14.32 -3.29 3.53
N SER A 55 -13.83 -2.65 2.46
CA SER A 55 -14.34 -1.34 1.99
C SER A 55 -15.61 -1.43 1.14
N ALA A 56 -16.14 -2.65 0.94
CA ALA A 56 -17.43 -2.91 0.32
C ALA A 56 -18.48 -3.24 1.39
N LEU A 57 -18.79 -2.28 2.27
CA LEU A 57 -20.02 -2.19 3.08
C LEU A 57 -20.34 -0.70 3.29
#